data_AF-A0A521Y5B8-F1
#
_entry.id   AF-A0A521Y5B8-F1
#
_cell.length_a   1.000
_cell.length_b   1.000
_cell.length_c   1.000
_cell.angle_alpha   90.00
_cell.angle_beta   90.00
_cell.angle_gamma   90.00
#
_symmetry.space_group_name_H-M   'P 1'
#
loop_
_entity.id
_entity.type
_entity.pdbx_description
1 polymer ?
#
loop_
_entity_poly.entity_id
_entity_poly.type
_entity_poly.pdbx_seq_one_letter_code
_entity_poly.pdbx_strand_id
1 'polypeptide(L)'
;SAVLPGADVEAAALALAGRIAERGPIATRMAKEAISRGAEMTLEQALRYETDLTVLLQSTADRAEGVRAFAAKRPPRFTGR
;
A
#
# COMPACT_ATOMS: atom_id res chain seq x y z
N SER A 1 -2.07 -12.64 -10.54
CA SER A 1 -3.29 -13.47 -10.49
C SER A 1 -2.86 -14.92 -10.39
N ALA A 2 -3.45 -15.71 -9.51
CA ALA A 2 -3.18 -17.15 -9.36
C ALA A 2 -4.50 -17.91 -9.40
N VAL A 3 -4.51 -19.09 -10.01
CA VAL A 3 -5.66 -20.00 -10.05
C VAL A 3 -5.31 -21.22 -9.21
N LEU A 4 -6.17 -21.56 -8.26
CA LEU A 4 -5.91 -22.60 -7.25
C LEU A 4 -7.09 -23.58 -7.17
N PRO A 5 -6.87 -24.83 -6.73
CA PRO A 5 -7.94 -25.71 -6.30
C PRO A 5 -8.83 -25.04 -5.25
N GLY A 6 -10.14 -25.33 -5.27
CA GLY A 6 -11.11 -24.67 -4.39
C GLY A 6 -10.77 -24.76 -2.90
N ALA A 7 -10.18 -25.88 -2.46
CA ALA A 7 -9.76 -26.10 -1.08
C ALA A 7 -8.64 -25.15 -0.61
N ASP A 8 -7.83 -24.63 -1.52
CA ASP A 8 -6.66 -23.79 -1.19
C ASP A 8 -6.96 -22.29 -1.25
N VAL A 9 -8.13 -21.92 -1.80
CA VAL A 9 -8.49 -20.51 -2.06
C VAL A 9 -8.53 -19.69 -0.78
N GLU A 10 -9.17 -20.19 0.28
CA GLU A 10 -9.32 -19.46 1.55
C GLU A 10 -7.96 -19.22 2.21
N ALA A 11 -7.14 -20.27 2.32
CA ALA A 11 -5.80 -20.18 2.90
C ALA A 11 -4.92 -19.17 2.14
N ALA A 12 -4.95 -19.22 0.80
CA ALA A 12 -4.21 -18.28 -0.04
C ALA A 12 -4.73 -16.84 0.07
N ALA A 13 -6.05 -16.64 0.13
CA ALA A 13 -6.66 -15.33 0.28
C ALA A 13 -6.30 -14.69 1.62
N LEU A 14 -6.36 -15.45 2.72
CA LEU A 14 -5.96 -15.00 4.06
C LEU A 14 -4.47 -14.68 4.14
N ALA A 15 -3.62 -15.52 3.52
CA ALA A 15 -2.18 -15.25 3.45
C ALA A 15 -1.88 -13.95 2.68
N LEU A 16 -2.58 -13.70 1.58
CA LEU A 16 -2.46 -12.43 0.85
C LEU A 16 -2.95 -11.25 1.69
N ALA A 17 -4.11 -11.38 2.35
CA ALA A 17 -4.65 -10.34 3.22
C ALA A 17 -3.67 -10.00 4.36
N GLY A 18 -3.05 -11.00 4.98
CA GLY A 18 -2.01 -10.80 6.00
C GLY A 18 -0.83 -9.98 5.48
N ARG A 19 -0.30 -10.32 4.30
CA ARG A 19 0.81 -9.58 3.67
C ARG A 19 0.47 -8.12 3.35
N ILE A 20 -0.81 -7.83 3.06
CA ILE A 20 -1.30 -6.46 2.86
C ILE A 20 -1.45 -5.74 4.20
N ALA A 21 -1.95 -6.42 5.23
CA ALA A 21 -2.14 -5.88 6.57
C ALA A 21 -0.82 -5.51 7.27
N GLU A 22 0.30 -6.10 6.87
CA GLU A 22 1.66 -5.72 7.32
C GLU A 22 2.15 -4.37 6.76
N ARG A 23 1.43 -3.77 5.80
CA ARG A 23 1.82 -2.51 5.16
C ARG A 23 1.19 -1.31 5.87
N GLY A 24 1.74 -0.11 5.64
CA GLY A 24 1.19 1.13 6.18
C GLY A 24 -0.25 1.35 5.69
N PRO A 25 -1.27 1.41 6.57
CA PRO A 25 -2.67 1.47 6.15
C PRO A 25 -3.01 2.66 5.24
N ILE A 26 -2.44 3.84 5.53
CA ILE A 26 -2.67 5.04 4.73
C ILE A 26 -2.01 4.91 3.36
N ALA A 27 -0.76 4.42 3.31
CA ALA A 27 -0.03 4.19 2.06
C ALA A 27 -0.74 3.17 1.17
N THR A 28 -1.20 2.05 1.73
CA THR A 28 -1.97 1.04 0.97
C THR A 28 -3.26 1.63 0.39
N ARG A 29 -3.97 2.47 1.17
CA ARG A 29 -5.19 3.14 0.69
C ARG A 29 -4.89 4.10 -0.46
N MET A 30 -3.87 4.94 -0.31
CA MET A 30 -3.50 5.92 -1.34
C MET A 30 -2.98 5.25 -2.62
N ALA A 31 -2.20 4.17 -2.50
CA ALA A 31 -1.77 3.39 -3.65
C ALA A 31 -2.96 2.78 -4.42
N LYS A 32 -3.95 2.23 -3.69
CA LYS A 32 -5.19 1.73 -4.31
C LYS A 32 -5.95 2.85 -5.01
N GLU A 33 -6.07 4.02 -4.37
CA GLU A 33 -6.75 5.18 -4.95
C GLU A 33 -6.06 5.68 -6.23
N ALA A 34 -4.73 5.78 -6.22
CA ALA A 34 -3.93 6.18 -7.38
C ALA A 34 -4.15 5.25 -8.57
N ILE A 35 -4.14 3.94 -8.33
CA ILE A 35 -4.38 2.92 -9.37
C ILE A 35 -5.82 3.00 -9.88
N SER A 36 -6.80 3.03 -8.97
CA SER A 36 -8.22 3.01 -9.34
C SER A 36 -8.64 4.26 -10.11
N ARG A 37 -8.22 5.45 -9.68
CA ARG A 37 -8.55 6.70 -10.40
C ARG A 37 -7.66 6.96 -11.60
N GLY A 38 -6.37 6.62 -11.50
CA GLY A 38 -5.41 6.82 -12.59
C GLY A 38 -5.76 6.02 -13.84
N ALA A 39 -6.46 4.89 -13.70
CA ALA A 39 -6.96 4.10 -14.82
C ALA A 39 -7.95 4.85 -15.74
N GLU A 40 -8.62 5.88 -15.22
CA GLU A 40 -9.60 6.71 -15.93
C GLU A 40 -8.99 8.04 -16.45
N MET A 41 -7.68 8.23 -16.27
CA MET A 41 -6.97 9.47 -16.56
C MET A 41 -5.98 9.30 -17.72
N THR A 42 -5.53 10.41 -18.31
CA THR A 42 -4.31 10.37 -19.13
C THR A 42 -3.11 10.07 -18.24
N LEU A 43 -2.03 9.52 -18.82
CA LEU A 43 -0.81 9.21 -18.08
C LEU A 43 -0.26 10.44 -17.32
N GLU A 44 -0.26 11.61 -17.95
CA GLU A 44 0.22 12.84 -17.32
C GLU A 44 -0.62 13.23 -16.10
N GLN A 45 -1.94 13.13 -16.19
CA GLN A 45 -2.85 13.41 -15.09
C GLN A 45 -2.68 12.39 -13.95
N ALA A 46 -2.55 11.10 -14.29
CA ALA A 46 -2.35 10.04 -13.31
C ALA A 46 -1.03 10.23 -12.53
N LEU A 47 0.06 10.58 -13.21
CA LEU A 47 1.35 10.84 -12.56
C LEU A 47 1.30 12.05 -11.62
N ARG A 48 0.58 13.12 -12.01
CA ARG A 48 0.36 14.28 -11.13
C ARG A 48 -0.47 13.88 -9.92
N TYR A 49 -1.54 13.13 -10.13
CA TYR A 49 -2.41 12.65 -9.06
C TYR A 49 -1.66 11.74 -8.06
N GLU A 50 -0.83 10.82 -8.56
CA GLU A 50 0.04 9.98 -7.72
C GLU A 50 1.05 10.82 -6.92
N THR A 51 1.60 11.87 -7.53
CA THR A 51 2.52 12.80 -6.86
C THR A 51 1.82 13.50 -5.70
N ASP A 52 0.60 14.02 -5.91
CA ASP A 52 -0.17 14.68 -4.86
C ASP A 52 -0.46 13.74 -3.68
N LEU A 53 -0.90 12.51 -3.96
CA LEU A 53 -1.11 11.49 -2.93
C LEU A 53 0.18 11.15 -2.19
N THR A 54 1.31 11.06 -2.90
CA THR A 54 2.62 10.80 -2.30
C THR A 54 3.06 11.94 -1.39
N VAL A 55 2.80 13.20 -1.77
CA VAL A 55 3.07 14.37 -0.92
C VAL A 55 2.24 14.30 0.36
N LEU A 56 0.97 13.93 0.28
CA LEU A 56 0.12 13.74 1.46
C LEU A 56 0.65 12.63 2.39
N LEU A 57 1.22 11.55 1.85
CA LEU A 57 1.85 10.50 2.68
C LEU A 57 3.03 10.99 3.50
N GLN A 58 3.75 12.02 3.06
CA GLN A 58 4.96 12.49 3.74
C GLN A 58 4.68 13.00 5.17
N SER A 59 3.47 13.48 5.44
CA SER A 59 3.08 13.98 6.76
C SER A 59 2.63 12.89 7.74
N THR A 60 2.51 11.64 7.29
CA THR A 60 2.01 10.52 8.13
C THR A 60 3.09 9.98 9.06
N ALA A 61 2.70 9.55 10.26
CA ALA A 61 3.60 8.92 11.20
C ALA A 61 4.15 7.59 10.67
N ASP A 62 3.32 6.84 9.94
CA ASP A 62 3.70 5.57 9.32
C ASP A 62 4.79 5.75 8.26
N ARG A 63 4.79 6.85 7.50
CA ARG A 63 5.86 7.15 6.53
C ARG A 63 7.19 7.44 7.22
N ALA A 64 7.16 8.15 8.34
CA ALA A 64 8.34 8.41 9.15
C ALA A 64 8.87 7.11 9.79
N GLU A 65 7.97 6.26 10.29
CA GLU A 65 8.31 4.97 10.85
C GLU A 65 8.92 4.02 9.83
N GLY A 66 8.37 3.94 8.62
CA GLY A 66 8.91 3.12 7.53
C GLY A 66 10.37 3.44 7.23
N VAL A 67 10.74 4.73 7.18
CA VAL A 67 12.14 5.15 6.98
C VAL A 67 13.02 4.75 8.14
N ARG A 68 12.58 5.03 9.38
CA ARG A 68 13.37 4.68 10.57
C ARG A 68 13.59 3.18 10.68
N ALA A 69 12.55 2.39 10.45
CA ALA A 69 12.60 0.94 10.50
C ALA A 69 13.53 0.37 9.44
N PHE A 70 13.46 0.89 8.21
CA PHE A 70 14.35 0.53 7.11
C PHE A 70 15.82 0.83 7.45
N ALA A 71 16.10 2.07 7.89
CA ALA A 71 17.45 2.48 8.28
C ALA A 71 18.02 1.64 9.44
N ALA A 72 17.16 1.26 10.39
CA ALA A 72 17.51 0.42 11.53
C ALA A 72 17.46 -1.10 11.24
N LYS A 73 17.19 -1.52 9.99
CA LYS A 73 17.07 -2.93 9.58
C LYS A 73 16.12 -3.76 10.46
N ARG A 74 15.01 -3.16 10.88
CA ARG A 74 13.97 -3.81 11.70
C ARG A 74 12.61 -3.76 11.01
N PRO A 75 11.66 -4.64 11.40
CA PRO A 75 10.29 -4.53 10.95
C PRO A 75 9.67 -3.18 11.39
N PRO A 76 8.92 -2.50 10.50
CA PRO A 76 8.17 -1.29 10.86
C PRO A 76 6.95 -1.63 11.72
N ARG A 77 6.50 -0.68 12.52
CA ARG A 77 5.24 -0.78 13.29
C ARG A 77 4.26 0.30 12.85
N PHE A 78 3.40 -0.04 11.90
CA PHE A 78 2.41 0.89 11.37
C PHE A 78 1.18 0.97 12.29
N THR A 79 0.65 2.18 12.46
CA THR A 79 -0.49 2.47 13.35
C THR A 79 -1.65 3.15 12.63
N GLY A 80 -1.52 3.43 11.32
CA GLY A 80 -2.54 4.10 10.53
C GLY A 80 -2.67 5.58 10.84
N ARG A 81 -1.55 6.24 11.18
CA ARG A 81 -1.46 7.66 11.53
C ARG A 81 -0.42 8.36 10.67
#